data_AF-A0AAW1SYZ5-F1
#
_entry.id   AF-A0AAW1SYZ5-F1
#
_cell.length_a   1.000
_cell.length_b   1.000
_cell.length_c   1.000
_cell.angle_alpha   90.00
_cell.angle_beta   90.00
_cell.angle_gamma   90.00
#
_symmetry.space_group_name_H-M   'P 1'
#
loop_
_entity.id
_entity.type
_entity.pdbx_description
1 polymer ?
#
loop_
_entity_poly.entity_id
_entity_poly.type
_entity_poly.pdbx_seq_one_letter_code
_entity_poly.pdbx_strand_id
1 'polypeptide(L)'
;MFPTMFCPMLVTRALADSTNATIFISYGTGEVRVAPVNDTLRVGAVSIPRQGIGVAGSVTADYASSSYDGLFGLGFPNNSALNSTPPFFNMIQEGKLQQNVFSVWLNPDLAALDAGEITIGGLNHSRFSGNLTM
;
A
#
# COMPACT_ATOMS: atom_id res chain seq x y z
N MET A 1 1.61 25.09 -12.70
CA MET A 1 1.13 24.06 -13.65
C MET A 1 1.94 22.81 -13.35
N PHE A 2 1.48 21.97 -12.42
CA PHE A 2 2.23 20.82 -11.91
C PHE A 2 1.85 19.58 -12.72
N PRO A 3 2.81 18.86 -13.32
CA PRO A 3 2.53 17.56 -13.94
C PRO A 3 2.46 16.52 -12.81
N THR A 4 1.26 16.00 -12.54
CA THR A 4 1.03 14.89 -11.62
C THR A 4 1.49 13.60 -12.27
N MET A 5 2.60 13.03 -11.76
CA MET A 5 3.08 11.72 -12.18
C MET A 5 2.16 10.65 -11.59
N PHE A 6 1.52 9.94 -12.51
CA PHE A 6 0.51 8.91 -12.35
C PHE A 6 1.16 7.62 -11.84
N CYS A 7 0.70 7.08 -10.70
CA CYS A 7 1.00 5.70 -10.30
C CYS A 7 -0.32 4.96 -10.07
N PRO A 8 -0.94 4.39 -11.11
CA PRO A 8 -2.16 3.63 -10.95
C PRO A 8 -1.80 2.26 -10.41
N MET A 9 -2.07 2.01 -9.13
CA MET A 9 -2.12 0.64 -8.62
C MET A 9 -3.44 0.02 -9.11
N LEU A 10 -3.37 -0.64 -10.27
CA LEU A 10 -4.51 -1.28 -10.93
C LEU A 10 -5.02 -2.47 -10.09
N VAL A 11 -6.05 -2.27 -9.26
CA VAL A 11 -6.83 -3.37 -8.66
C VAL A 11 -7.80 -3.89 -9.71
N THR A 12 -7.64 -5.15 -10.13
CA THR A 12 -8.26 -5.64 -11.37
C THR A 12 -9.69 -6.20 -11.18
N ARG A 13 -10.22 -6.45 -9.97
CA ARG A 13 -11.67 -6.57 -9.68
C ARG A 13 -11.95 -7.02 -8.23
N ALA A 14 -12.26 -6.09 -7.34
CA ALA A 14 -12.69 -6.43 -5.98
C ALA A 14 -14.14 -6.96 -5.97
N LEU A 15 -14.37 -8.21 -5.54
CA LEU A 15 -15.70 -8.78 -5.32
C LEU A 15 -16.09 -8.61 -3.84
N ALA A 16 -16.98 -7.66 -3.52
CA ALA A 16 -17.39 -7.41 -2.15
C ALA A 16 -18.00 -8.66 -1.49
N ASP A 17 -17.39 -9.12 -0.39
CA ASP A 17 -17.95 -10.21 0.41
C ASP A 17 -19.02 -9.62 1.35
N SER A 18 -20.19 -10.23 1.36
CA SER A 18 -21.46 -9.73 1.92
C SER A 18 -21.53 -9.64 3.45
N THR A 19 -20.40 -9.51 4.14
CA THR A 19 -20.41 -9.24 5.58
C THR A 19 -20.61 -7.75 5.80
N ASN A 20 -21.75 -7.40 6.40
CA ASN A 20 -22.22 -6.04 6.73
C ASN A 20 -21.32 -5.30 7.75
N ALA A 21 -20.06 -5.71 7.91
CA ALA A 21 -19.08 -5.16 8.83
C ALA A 21 -18.34 -4.00 8.15
N THR A 22 -18.93 -2.81 8.23
CA THR A 22 -18.22 -1.59 7.85
C THR A 22 -17.17 -1.27 8.91
N ILE A 23 -15.91 -1.23 8.50
CA ILE A 23 -14.78 -0.93 9.39
C ILE A 23 -14.49 0.57 9.29
N PHE A 24 -14.27 1.19 10.44
CA PHE A 24 -13.97 2.60 10.56
C PHE A 24 -12.47 2.76 10.70
N ILE A 25 -11.89 3.58 9.84
CA ILE A 25 -10.48 3.93 9.93
C ILE A 25 -10.38 5.45 9.99
N SER A 26 -9.78 5.93 11.08
CA SER A 26 -9.53 7.36 11.31
C SER A 26 -8.05 7.64 11.11
N TYR A 27 -7.74 8.61 10.26
CA TYR A 27 -6.38 9.06 9.98
C TYR A 27 -6.35 10.59 10.05
N GLY A 28 -5.71 11.13 11.08
CA GLY A 28 -5.70 12.57 11.34
C GLY A 28 -7.12 13.09 11.64
N THR A 29 -7.59 14.04 10.83
CA THR A 29 -8.94 14.63 10.92
C THR A 29 -9.99 13.91 10.08
N GLY A 30 -9.57 13.01 9.20
CA GLY A 30 -10.46 12.39 8.24
C GLY A 30 -10.84 10.95 8.61
N GLU A 31 -12.05 10.58 8.20
CA GLU A 31 -12.64 9.27 8.42
C GLU A 31 -12.94 8.57 7.09
N VAL A 32 -12.74 7.25 7.08
CA VAL A 32 -13.06 6.38 5.96
C VAL A 32 -13.84 5.17 6.46
N ARG A 33 -14.96 4.88 5.78
CA ARG A 33 -15.73 3.66 5.98
C ARG A 33 -15.38 2.66 4.89
N VAL A 34 -14.86 1.50 5.28
CA VAL A 34 -14.41 0.47 4.35
C VAL A 34 -15.16 -0.84 4.53
N ALA A 35 -15.45 -1.52 3.42
CA ALA A 35 -15.96 -2.88 3.41
C ALA A 35 -14.79 -3.84 3.10
N PRO A 36 -14.58 -4.90 3.88
CA PRO A 36 -13.52 -5.87 3.62
C PRO A 36 -13.84 -6.73 2.39
N VAL A 37 -12.85 -6.90 1.52
CA VAL A 37 -12.94 -7.67 0.28
C VAL A 37 -11.66 -8.47 0.08
N ASN A 38 -11.75 -9.67 -0.49
CA ASN A 38 -10.58 -10.42 -0.91
C ASN A 38 -10.43 -10.38 -2.43
N ASP A 39 -9.25 -10.02 -2.92
CA ASP A 39 -8.91 -10.03 -4.34
C ASP A 39 -7.43 -10.36 -4.56
N THR A 40 -7.02 -10.54 -5.81
CA THR A 40 -5.61 -10.67 -6.19
C THR A 40 -4.98 -9.28 -6.30
N LEU A 41 -4.01 -8.99 -5.43
CA LEU A 41 -3.28 -7.74 -5.43
C LEU A 41 -1.96 -7.88 -6.18
N ARG A 42 -1.73 -7.01 -7.18
CA ARG A 42 -0.46 -6.95 -7.91
C ARG A 42 0.31 -5.69 -7.54
N VAL A 43 1.57 -5.87 -7.11
CA VAL A 43 2.50 -4.79 -6.79
C VAL A 43 3.77 -4.98 -7.62
N GLY A 44 3.93 -4.14 -8.65
CA GLY A 44 5.00 -4.30 -9.64
C GLY A 44 4.96 -5.68 -10.32
N ALA A 45 6.02 -6.45 -10.13
CA ALA A 45 6.15 -7.82 -10.65
C ALA A 45 5.55 -8.91 -9.74
N VAL A 46 5.20 -8.58 -8.48
CA VAL A 46 4.70 -9.54 -7.50
C VAL A 46 3.17 -9.56 -7.51
N SER A 47 2.59 -10.76 -7.52
CA SER A 47 1.14 -10.96 -7.42
C SER A 47 0.80 -11.74 -6.16
N ILE A 48 -0.13 -11.24 -5.35
CA ILE A 48 -0.58 -11.83 -4.09
C ILE A 48 -2.04 -12.26 -4.26
N PRO A 49 -2.34 -13.57 -4.34
CA PRO A 49 -3.71 -14.04 -4.40
C PRO A 49 -4.41 -13.86 -3.06
N ARG A 50 -5.73 -13.64 -3.09
CA ARG A 50 -6.61 -13.60 -1.88
C ARG A 50 -6.14 -12.59 -0.81
N GLN A 51 -5.61 -11.45 -1.24
CA GLN A 51 -5.29 -10.35 -0.34
C GLN A 51 -6.57 -9.69 0.17
N GLY A 52 -6.69 -9.54 1.49
CA GLY A 52 -7.74 -8.71 2.08
C GLY A 52 -7.44 -7.23 1.87
N ILE A 53 -8.41 -6.51 1.31
CA ILE A 53 -8.38 -5.09 0.99
C ILE A 53 -9.66 -4.44 1.53
N GLY A 54 -9.57 -3.20 2.00
CA GLY A 54 -10.74 -2.41 2.37
C GLY A 54 -11.19 -1.55 1.19
N VAL A 55 -12.40 -1.76 0.69
CA VAL A 55 -13.00 -0.89 -0.34
C VAL A 55 -13.74 0.24 0.36
N ALA A 56 -13.30 1.48 0.11
CA ALA A 56 -13.92 2.65 0.72
C ALA A 56 -15.33 2.90 0.13
N GLY A 57 -16.35 2.92 0.98
CA GLY A 57 -17.72 3.25 0.59
C GLY A 57 -18.09 4.71 0.83
N SER A 58 -17.47 5.35 1.84
CA SER A 58 -17.62 6.78 2.10
C SER A 58 -16.32 7.33 2.70
N VAL A 59 -15.95 8.53 2.25
CA VAL A 59 -14.69 9.19 2.56
C VAL A 59 -14.97 10.65 2.86
N THR A 60 -14.31 11.20 3.88
CA THR A 60 -14.35 12.63 4.19
C THR A 60 -13.71 13.47 3.08
N ALA A 61 -14.14 14.74 2.93
CA ALA A 61 -13.77 15.61 1.81
C ALA A 61 -12.25 15.82 1.66
N ASP A 62 -11.50 15.74 2.76
CA ASP A 62 -10.03 15.87 2.78
C ASP A 62 -9.34 14.83 1.90
N TYR A 63 -9.93 13.64 1.74
CA TYR A 63 -9.40 12.57 0.88
C TYR A 63 -9.93 12.62 -0.56
N ALA A 64 -11.10 13.23 -0.77
CA ALA A 64 -11.71 13.33 -2.10
C ALA A 64 -10.92 14.24 -3.06
N SER A 65 -10.05 15.11 -2.53
CA SER A 65 -9.17 15.99 -3.29
C SER A 65 -7.73 15.50 -3.39
N SER A 66 -7.43 14.30 -2.88
CA SER A 66 -6.08 13.74 -2.89
C SER A 66 -5.69 13.21 -4.28
N SER A 67 -4.38 13.18 -4.56
CA SER A 67 -3.84 12.68 -5.83
C SER A 67 -3.64 11.15 -5.87
N TYR A 68 -4.12 10.43 -4.86
CA TYR A 68 -3.97 8.98 -4.71
C TYR A 68 -5.33 8.33 -4.46
N ASP A 69 -5.52 7.10 -4.95
CA ASP A 69 -6.80 6.40 -4.84
C ASP A 69 -6.98 5.66 -3.49
N GLY A 70 -5.89 5.43 -2.75
CA GLY A 70 -5.95 4.69 -1.51
C GLY A 70 -4.62 4.59 -0.77
N LEU A 71 -4.65 3.86 0.34
CA LEU A 71 -3.50 3.66 1.23
C LEU A 71 -3.02 2.21 1.18
N PHE A 72 -1.69 2.04 1.10
CA PHE A 72 -1.05 0.73 1.12
C PHE A 72 -0.36 0.49 2.48
N GLY A 73 -0.92 -0.41 3.29
CA GLY A 73 -0.42 -0.69 4.63
C GLY A 73 0.82 -1.59 4.63
N LEU A 74 1.93 -1.08 5.17
CA LEU A 74 3.19 -1.81 5.40
C LEU A 74 3.43 -2.19 6.88
N GLY A 75 2.44 -1.92 7.74
CA GLY A 75 2.52 -2.22 9.17
C GLY A 75 2.44 -3.71 9.50
N PHE A 76 2.71 -4.04 10.76
CA PHE A 76 2.58 -5.41 11.28
C PHE A 76 1.12 -5.88 11.35
N PRO A 77 0.85 -7.20 11.26
CA PRO A 77 -0.51 -7.76 11.25
C PRO A 77 -1.32 -7.38 12.49
N ASN A 78 -0.67 -7.27 13.66
CA ASN A 78 -1.33 -6.90 14.92
C ASN A 78 -2.01 -5.52 14.89
N ASN A 79 -1.64 -4.66 13.93
CA ASN A 79 -2.19 -3.32 13.76
C ASN A 79 -3.21 -3.24 12.60
N SER A 80 -3.63 -4.39 12.05
CA SER A 80 -4.57 -4.43 10.93
C SER A 80 -6.01 -4.22 11.41
N ALA A 81 -6.59 -3.06 11.10
CA ALA A 81 -8.01 -2.78 11.38
C ALA A 81 -8.96 -3.75 10.66
N LEU A 82 -8.52 -4.35 9.54
CA LEU A 82 -9.27 -5.34 8.76
C LEU A 82 -9.15 -6.76 9.33
N ASN A 83 -8.37 -6.97 10.40
CA ASN A 83 -7.97 -8.28 10.90
C ASN A 83 -7.45 -9.21 9.79
N SER A 84 -6.84 -8.61 8.77
CA SER A 84 -6.31 -9.30 7.59
C SER A 84 -4.79 -9.15 7.55
N THR A 85 -4.11 -10.18 7.06
CA THR A 85 -2.65 -10.17 6.88
C THR A 85 -2.26 -9.07 5.89
N PRO A 86 -1.38 -8.13 6.28
CA PRO A 86 -0.93 -7.07 5.38
C PRO A 86 -0.19 -7.62 4.15
N PRO A 87 -0.22 -6.91 3.01
CA PRO A 87 0.34 -7.38 1.74
C PRO A 87 1.77 -7.93 1.84
N PHE A 88 2.66 -7.23 2.54
CA PHE A 88 4.05 -7.65 2.68
C PHE A 88 4.19 -9.02 3.37
N PHE A 89 3.39 -9.29 4.40
CA PHE A 89 3.42 -10.57 5.11
C PHE A 89 2.85 -11.71 4.26
N ASN A 90 1.84 -11.43 3.43
CA ASN A 90 1.37 -12.41 2.46
C ASN A 90 2.44 -12.71 1.40
N MET A 91 3.20 -11.71 0.94
CA MET A 91 4.33 -11.97 0.02
C MET A 91 5.40 -12.88 0.65
N ILE A 92 5.70 -12.69 1.95
CA ILE A 92 6.63 -13.55 2.70
C ILE A 92 6.09 -14.98 2.77
N GLN A 93 4.82 -15.16 3.17
CA GLN A 93 4.20 -16.48 3.32
C GLN A 93 4.13 -17.24 1.98
N GLU A 94 3.90 -16.52 0.89
CA GLU A 94 3.86 -17.07 -0.47
C GLU A 94 5.27 -17.33 -1.05
N GLY A 95 6.35 -17.00 -0.32
CA GLY A 95 7.73 -17.20 -0.76
C GLY A 95 8.11 -16.37 -1.99
N LYS A 96 7.46 -15.21 -2.19
CA LYS A 96 7.63 -14.40 -3.42
C LYS A 96 8.78 -13.41 -3.34
N LEU A 97 9.49 -13.35 -2.21
CA LEU A 97 10.56 -12.41 -1.95
C LEU A 97 11.92 -13.13 -1.87
N GLN A 98 12.95 -12.51 -2.44
CA GLN A 98 14.33 -13.00 -2.28
C GLN A 98 14.83 -12.78 -0.85
N GLN A 99 14.50 -11.61 -0.29
CA GLN A 99 14.77 -11.26 1.10
C GLN A 99 13.48 -10.73 1.74
N ASN A 100 13.21 -11.08 3.00
CA ASN A 100 12.04 -10.62 3.72
C ASN A 100 12.20 -9.18 4.23
N VAL A 101 12.60 -8.26 3.33
CA VAL A 101 12.80 -6.83 3.59
C VAL A 101 12.16 -6.01 2.48
N PHE A 102 11.79 -4.78 2.82
CA PHE A 102 11.49 -3.75 1.84
C PHE A 102 12.30 -2.50 2.20
N SER A 103 12.59 -1.67 1.21
CA SER A 103 13.27 -0.38 1.40
C SER A 103 12.51 0.73 0.69
N VAL A 104 12.54 1.90 1.31
CA VAL A 104 11.88 3.10 0.80
C VAL A 104 12.95 4.17 0.67
N TRP A 105 13.09 4.69 -0.53
CA TRP A 105 13.89 5.87 -0.82
C TRP A 105 12.96 6.98 -1.29
N LEU A 106 13.15 8.18 -0.73
CA LEU A 106 12.38 9.37 -1.11
C LEU A 106 13.37 10.43 -1.57
N ASN A 107 13.10 11.03 -2.72
CA ASN A 107 13.91 12.14 -3.20
C ASN A 107 13.52 13.41 -2.43
N PRO A 108 14.47 14.11 -1.77
CA PRO A 108 14.18 15.38 -1.12
C PRO A 108 13.82 16.48 -2.13
N ASP A 109 14.23 16.35 -3.39
CA ASP A 109 13.84 17.27 -4.46
C ASP A 109 12.46 16.90 -5.01
N LEU A 110 11.46 17.66 -4.58
CA LEU A 110 10.05 17.49 -5.00
C LEU A 110 9.81 17.85 -6.48
N ALA A 111 10.76 18.50 -7.16
CA ALA A 111 10.66 18.83 -8.58
C ALA A 111 11.33 17.77 -9.48
N ALA A 112 12.05 16.81 -8.91
CA ALA A 112 12.68 15.74 -9.66
C ALA A 112 11.65 14.76 -10.23
N LEU A 113 11.90 14.29 -11.46
CA LEU A 113 11.06 13.25 -12.10
C LEU A 113 11.14 11.91 -11.35
N ASP A 114 12.27 11.65 -10.69
CA ASP A 114 12.50 10.47 -9.87
C ASP A 114 12.25 10.80 -8.40
N ALA A 115 10.98 10.87 -8.02
CA ALA A 115 10.52 11.38 -6.73
C ALA A 115 10.70 10.38 -5.56
N GLY A 116 10.83 9.09 -5.85
CA GLY A 116 10.96 8.08 -4.83
C GLY A 116 10.82 6.67 -5.39
N GLU A 117 11.25 5.69 -4.59
CA GLU A 117 11.31 4.29 -4.97
C GLU A 117 11.00 3.41 -3.77
N ILE A 118 10.19 2.37 -3.98
CA ILE A 118 9.98 1.30 -3.00
C ILE A 118 10.51 0.01 -3.61
N THR A 119 11.56 -0.56 -3.01
CA THR A 119 12.09 -1.87 -3.39
C THR A 119 11.53 -2.91 -2.44
N ILE A 120 10.82 -3.90 -2.98
CA ILE A 120 10.28 -5.03 -2.22
C ILE A 120 11.15 -6.25 -2.49
N GLY A 121 11.58 -6.94 -1.43
CA GLY A 121 12.39 -8.14 -1.55
C GLY A 121 13.89 -7.90 -1.52
N GLY A 122 14.35 -6.69 -1.16
CA GLY A 122 15.75 -6.33 -1.13
C GLY A 122 16.03 -4.84 -0.86
N LEU A 123 17.28 -4.47 -1.08
CA LEU A 123 17.82 -3.12 -0.91
C LEU A 123 18.36 -2.61 -2.24
N ASN A 124 18.00 -1.38 -2.63
CA ASN A 124 18.64 -0.74 -3.78
C ASN A 124 19.90 0.02 -3.33
N HIS A 125 21.07 -0.60 -3.53
CA HIS A 125 22.37 -0.02 -3.18
C HIS A 125 22.76 1.21 -4.00
N SER A 126 22.07 1.54 -5.09
CA SER A 126 22.31 2.80 -5.81
C SER A 126 21.65 4.01 -5.12
N ARG A 127 20.76 3.77 -4.14
CA ARG A 127 19.97 4.82 -3.47
C ARG A 127 20.51 5.26 -2.13
N PHE A 128 21.57 4.62 -1.63
CA PHE A 128 22.24 5.01 -0.39
C PHE A 128 23.74 4.70 -0.47
N SER A 129 24.52 5.39 0.35
CA SER A 129 25.96 5.15 0.50
C SER A 129 26.30 4.96 1.97
N GLY A 130 27.37 4.21 2.25
CA GLY A 130 27.76 3.87 3.60
C GLY A 130 27.03 2.62 4.11
N ASN A 131 27.07 2.42 5.43
CA ASN A 131 26.47 1.25 6.07
C ASN A 131 25.12 1.58 6.71
N LEU A 132 24.20 0.62 6.69
CA LEU A 132 22.93 0.73 7.40
C LEU A 132 23.18 0.56 8.90
N THR A 133 22.63 1.47 9.70
CA THR A 133 22.58 1.34 11.15
C THR A 133 21.32 0.58 11.53
N MET A 134 21.47 -0.49 12.31
CA MET A 134 20.38 -1.30 12.85
C MET A 134 20.12 -0.95 14.32
#